data_AF-A0A2M8D256-F1
#
_entry.id   AF-A0A2M8D256-F1
#
_cell.length_a   1.000
_cell.length_b   1.000
_cell.length_c   1.000
_cell.angle_alpha   90.00
_cell.angle_beta   90.00
_cell.angle_gamma   90.00
#
_symmetry.space_group_name_H-M   'P 1'
#
loop_
_entity.id
_entity.type
_entity.pdbx_description
1 polymer ?
#
loop_
_entity_poly.entity_id
_entity_poly.type
_entity_poly.pdbx_seq_one_letter_code
_entity_poly.pdbx_strand_id
1 'polypeptide(L)'
;MKSLMELRVGETAKVMKISGGFRMQVQLKNLGFHEGVTVILAKKSAISGPLMVAVNGSNVAIGRGIASKILVSPAGDTTEDAHATDSAHGAAK
;
A
#
# COMPACT_ATOMS: atom_id res chain seq x y z
N MET A 1 0.50 -11.53 -6.58
CA MET A 1 0.50 -10.76 -5.32
C MET A 1 0.79 -9.31 -5.69
N LYS A 2 0.01 -8.36 -5.17
CA LYS A 2 0.20 -6.93 -5.48
C LYS A 2 0.84 -6.22 -4.29
N SER A 3 1.63 -5.20 -4.56
CA SER A 3 2.09 -4.27 -3.52
C SER A 3 0.99 -3.28 -3.16
N LEU A 4 1.06 -2.69 -1.97
CA LEU A 4 0.17 -1.60 -1.55
C LEU A 4 0.18 -0.42 -2.54
N MET A 5 1.28 -0.27 -3.30
CA MET A 5 1.46 0.77 -4.31
C MET A 5 0.66 0.53 -5.59
N GLU A 6 0.23 -0.70 -5.87
CA GLU A 6 -0.54 -1.06 -7.07
C GLU A 6 -2.05 -0.87 -6.88
N LEU A 7 -2.51 -0.70 -5.64
CA LEU A 7 -3.91 -0.41 -5.35
C LEU A 7 -4.35 0.93 -5.94
N ARG A 8 -5.64 1.02 -6.28
CA ARG A 8 -6.33 2.25 -6.66
C ARG A 8 -7.04 2.87 -5.46
N VAL A 9 -7.22 4.18 -5.49
CA VAL A 9 -7.91 4.90 -4.40
C VAL A 9 -9.35 4.40 -4.30
N GLY A 10 -9.77 4.02 -3.10
CA GLY A 10 -11.05 3.39 -2.81
C GLY A 10 -11.04 1.86 -2.86
N GLU A 11 -9.96 1.23 -3.35
CA GLU A 11 -9.86 -0.22 -3.34
C GLU A 11 -9.59 -0.78 -1.95
N THR A 12 -10.22 -1.93 -1.69
CA THR A 12 -10.04 -2.71 -0.47
C THR A 12 -9.12 -3.89 -0.75
N ALA A 13 -8.16 -4.10 0.14
CA ALA A 13 -7.21 -5.20 0.05
C ALA A 13 -6.93 -5.81 1.42
N LYS A 14 -6.51 -7.08 1.44
CA LYS A 14 -6.13 -7.80 2.64
C LYS A 14 -4.61 -7.90 2.73
N VAL A 15 -4.05 -7.55 3.88
CA VAL A 15 -2.60 -7.70 4.13
C VAL A 15 -2.29 -9.18 4.22
N MET A 16 -1.43 -9.66 3.32
CA MET A 16 -0.98 -11.06 3.28
C MET A 16 0.31 -11.21 4.07
N LYS A 17 1.27 -10.31 3.84
CA LYS A 17 2.60 -10.41 4.44
C LYS A 17 3.31 -9.06 4.48
N ILE A 18 4.18 -8.89 5.47
CA ILE A 18 5.00 -7.68 5.62
C ILE A 18 6.49 -8.05 5.51
N SER A 19 7.08 -7.77 4.34
CA SER A 19 8.49 -8.03 4.04
C SER A 19 9.39 -6.91 4.58
N GLY A 20 9.73 -6.93 5.87
CA GLY A 20 10.72 -6.01 6.44
C GLY A 20 11.27 -6.50 7.78
N GLY A 21 12.15 -5.71 8.37
CA GLY A 21 12.79 -6.07 9.65
C GLY A 21 11.80 -6.08 10.83
N PHE A 22 12.17 -6.77 11.90
CA PHE A 22 11.37 -6.92 13.12
C PHE A 22 10.81 -5.59 13.66
N ARG A 23 11.65 -4.55 13.76
CA ARG A 23 11.23 -3.23 14.25
C ARG A 23 10.12 -2.57 13.41
N MET A 24 10.09 -2.84 12.11
CA MET A 24 9.07 -2.31 11.21
C MET A 24 7.75 -3.07 11.39
N GLN A 25 7.84 -4.41 11.47
CA GLN A 25 6.67 -5.25 11.70
C GLN A 25 5.98 -4.93 13.04
N VAL A 26 6.76 -4.71 14.11
CA VAL A 26 6.21 -4.31 15.42
C VAL A 26 5.50 -2.95 15.34
N GLN A 27 6.11 -1.95 14.70
CA GLN A 27 5.47 -0.64 14.54
C GLN A 27 4.19 -0.72 13.72
N LEU A 28 4.20 -1.46 12.60
CA LEU A 28 3.01 -1.69 11.78
C LEU A 28 1.91 -2.40 12.58
N LYS A 29 2.28 -3.43 13.35
CA LYS A 29 1.35 -4.17 14.21
C LYS A 29 0.70 -3.25 15.26
N ASN A 30 1.47 -2.35 15.86
CA ASN A 30 0.94 -1.35 16.80
C ASN A 30 -0.01 -0.35 16.14
N LEU A 31 0.16 -0.07 14.85
CA LEU A 31 -0.75 0.75 14.04
C LEU A 31 -1.95 -0.04 13.50
N GLY A 32 -2.07 -1.33 13.83
CA GLY A 32 -3.14 -2.21 13.34
C GLY A 32 -2.84 -2.89 12.01
N PHE A 33 -1.67 -2.65 11.39
CA PHE A 33 -1.22 -3.36 10.20
C PHE A 33 -0.59 -4.70 10.58
N HIS A 34 -1.37 -5.76 10.44
CA HIS A 34 -0.96 -7.13 10.69
C HIS A 34 -1.48 -8.04 9.59
N GLU A 35 -0.89 -9.23 9.46
CA GLU A 35 -1.32 -10.22 8.48
C GLU A 35 -2.77 -10.61 8.75
N GLY A 36 -3.58 -10.63 7.70
CA GLY A 36 -5.01 -10.91 7.76
C GLY A 36 -5.91 -9.68 7.89
N VAL A 37 -5.38 -8.49 8.15
CA VAL A 37 -6.20 -7.27 8.25
C VAL A 37 -6.65 -6.76 6.89
N THR A 38 -7.84 -6.18 6.85
CA THR A 38 -8.38 -5.51 5.66
C THR A 38 -8.03 -4.02 5.72
N VAL A 39 -7.54 -3.50 4.61
CA VAL A 39 -7.10 -2.12 4.46
C VAL A 39 -7.74 -1.50 3.22
N ILE A 40 -7.97 -0.19 3.26
CA ILE A 40 -8.58 0.55 2.16
C ILE A 40 -7.61 1.66 1.75
N LEU A 41 -7.29 1.77 0.45
CA LEU A 41 -6.44 2.84 -0.02
C LEU A 41 -7.24 4.16 -0.05
N ALA A 42 -7.06 5.01 0.95
CA ALA A 42 -7.79 6.26 1.08
C ALA A 42 -7.26 7.36 0.15
N LYS A 43 -5.93 7.43 -0.05
CA LYS A 43 -5.32 8.39 -0.99
C LYS A 43 -3.98 7.90 -1.50
N LYS A 44 -3.74 8.09 -2.79
CA LYS A 44 -2.47 7.84 -3.46
C LYS A 44 -1.91 9.15 -3.96
N SER A 45 -0.69 9.50 -3.55
CA SER A 45 -0.03 10.72 -4.02
C SER A 45 0.93 10.37 -5.16
N ALA A 46 0.75 11.00 -6.33
CA ALA A 46 1.36 10.57 -7.59
C ALA A 46 2.86 10.93 -7.76
N ILE A 47 3.39 11.92 -7.01
CA ILE A 47 4.71 12.50 -7.31
C ILE A 47 5.74 12.25 -6.19
N SER A 48 5.39 12.50 -4.93
CA SER A 48 6.34 12.29 -3.82
C SER A 48 5.70 12.15 -2.43
N GLY A 49 4.40 11.84 -2.38
CA GLY A 49 3.69 11.76 -1.10
C GLY A 49 3.61 10.34 -0.54
N PRO A 50 3.46 10.20 0.78
CA PRO A 50 3.06 8.93 1.38
C PRO A 50 1.68 8.49 0.86
N LEU A 51 1.41 7.20 0.93
CA LEU A 51 0.10 6.63 0.64
C LEU A 51 -0.73 6.67 1.93
N MET A 52 -1.94 7.21 1.87
CA MET A 52 -2.88 7.14 2.99
C MET A 52 -3.69 5.87 2.89
N VAL A 53 -3.60 5.03 3.91
CA VAL A 53 -4.30 3.76 4.00
C VAL A 53 -5.13 3.73 5.26
N ALA A 54 -6.41 3.42 5.10
CA ALA A 54 -7.35 3.25 6.20
C ALA A 54 -7.31 1.81 6.71
N VAL A 55 -7.07 1.63 8.00
CA VAL A 55 -7.02 0.34 8.69
C VAL A 55 -7.83 0.45 9.98
N ASN A 56 -8.80 -0.45 10.18
CA ASN A 56 -9.69 -0.43 11.34
C ASN A 56 -10.32 0.95 11.62
N GLY A 57 -10.66 1.70 10.56
CA GLY A 57 -11.23 3.05 10.65
C GLY A 57 -10.22 4.18 10.95
N SER A 58 -8.92 3.86 11.06
CA SER A 58 -7.85 4.85 11.25
C SER A 58 -7.05 5.07 9.97
N ASN A 59 -6.82 6.33 9.60
CA ASN A 59 -6.02 6.69 8.44
C ASN A 59 -4.53 6.79 8.79
N VAL A 60 -3.71 5.95 8.17
CA VAL A 60 -2.27 5.89 8.40
C VAL A 60 -1.54 6.26 7.12
N ALA A 61 -0.60 7.20 7.24
CA ALA A 61 0.29 7.57 6.15
C ALA A 61 1.47 6.60 6.09
N ILE A 62 1.54 5.82 5.02
CA ILE A 62 2.61 4.86 4.75
C ILE A 62 3.56 5.46 3.70
N GLY A 63 4.82 5.64 4.06
CA GLY A 63 5.85 6.05 3.10
C GLY A 63 6.09 4.97 2.04
N ARG A 64 6.54 5.38 0.85
CA ARG A 64 6.78 4.47 -0.30
C ARG A 64 7.65 3.26 0.03
N GLY A 65 8.70 3.45 0.84
CA GLY A 65 9.62 2.37 1.21
C GLY A 65 9.02 1.32 2.16
N ILE A 66 7.95 1.66 2.87
CA ILE A 66 7.17 0.70 3.67
C ILE A 66 6.07 0.09 2.79
N ALA A 67 5.41 0.90 1.95
CA ALA A 67 4.36 0.44 1.04
C ALA A 67 4.84 -0.63 0.04
N SER A 68 6.08 -0.51 -0.47
CA SER A 68 6.68 -1.51 -1.36
C SER A 68 6.99 -2.85 -0.68
N LYS A 69 7.05 -2.87 0.65
CA LYS A 69 7.35 -4.03 1.49
C LYS A 69 6.09 -4.75 1.98
N ILE A 70 4.91 -4.14 1.84
CA ILE A 70 3.65 -4.71 2.29
C ILE A 70 2.99 -5.40 1.10
N LEU A 71 2.81 -6.72 1.22
CA LEU A 71 2.13 -7.56 0.26
C LEU A 71 0.64 -7.60 0.61
N VAL A 72 -0.19 -7.29 -0.38
CA VAL A 72 -1.64 -7.24 -0.24
C VAL A 72 -2.33 -8.04 -1.33
N SER A 73 -3.53 -8.52 -1.01
CA SER A 73 -4.45 -9.15 -1.95
C SER A 73 -5.69 -8.27 -2.10
N PRO A 74 -5.93 -7.63 -3.25
CA PRO A 74 -7.19 -6.93 -3.51
C PRO A 74 -8.38 -7.88 -3.33
N ALA A 75 -9.50 -7.38 -2.81
CA ALA A 75 -10.74 -8.16 -2.68
C ALA A 75 -11.67 -8.04 -3.90
N GLY A 76 -11.36 -7.12 -4.84
CA GLY A 76 -12.10 -6.93 -6.07
C GLY A 76 -11.37 -7.57 -7.25
N ASP A 77 -11.84 -8.74 -7.67
CA ASP A 77 -11.51 -9.33 -8.96
C ASP A 77 -12.18 -8.48 -10.06
N THR A 78 -11.44 -7.55 -10.67
CA THR A 78 -11.53 -7.15 -12.10
C THR A 78 -10.47 -6.08 -12.35
N THR A 79 -9.39 -6.46 -13.04
CA THR A 79 -8.65 -5.61 -14.00
C THR A 79 -7.54 -6.50 -14.59
N GLU A 80 -7.59 -7.06 -15.80
CA GLU A 80 -8.08 -6.54 -17.09
C GLU A 80 -7.99 -5.02 -17.20
N ASP A 81 -6.92 -4.59 -17.86
CA ASP A 81 -6.66 -3.24 -18.36
C ASP A 81 -5.75 -2.31 -17.56
N ALA A 82 -4.76 -1.84 -18.33
CA ALA A 82 -3.78 -0.79 -18.11
C ALA A 82 -2.48 -1.18 -17.37
N HIS A 83 -1.75 -2.10 -18.00
CA HIS A 83 -0.31 -1.93 -18.20
C HIS A 83 -0.08 -0.73 -19.16
N ALA A 84 -0.28 0.49 -18.68
CA ALA A 84 0.10 1.76 -19.31
C ALA A 84 -0.04 2.83 -18.22
N THR A 85 0.98 3.54 -17.79
CA THR A 85 2.08 4.09 -18.58
C THR A 85 3.40 4.03 -17.82
N ASP A 86 4.42 3.61 -18.55
CA ASP A 86 5.71 4.29 -18.70
C ASP A 86 5.68 5.80 -18.37
N SER A 87 6.86 6.38 -18.13
CA SER A 87 7.16 7.82 -18.06
C SER A 87 7.21 8.45 -16.67
N ALA A 88 8.42 8.41 -16.11
CA ALA A 88 9.18 9.59 -15.70
C ALA A 88 8.57 10.60 -14.71
N HIS A 89 9.09 10.56 -13.48
CA HIS A 89 9.60 11.74 -12.77
C HIS A 89 10.71 11.21 -11.86
N GLY A 90 11.98 11.52 -12.08
CA GLY A 90 12.55 12.76 -12.55
C GLY A 90 13.76 13.00 -11.66
N ALA A 91 14.87 13.34 -12.31
CA ALA A 91 16.19 13.48 -11.73
C ALA A 91 16.22 14.22 -10.37
N ALA A 92 17.10 13.73 -9.49
CA ALA A 92 17.79 14.58 -8.54
C ALA A 92 19.26 14.15 -8.45
N LYS A 93 19.94 14.10 -9.60
CA LYS A 93 21.14 14.88 -9.93
C LYS A 93 21.72 14.37 -11.24
#